data_AF-A0A660U285-F1
#
_entry.id   AF-A0A660U285-F1
#
_cell.length_a   1.000
_cell.length_b   1.000
_cell.length_c   1.000
_cell.angle_alpha   90.00
_cell.angle_beta   90.00
_cell.angle_gamma   90.00
#
_symmetry.space_group_name_H-M   'P 1'
#
loop_
_entity.id
_entity.type
_entity.pdbx_description
1 polymer ?
#
loop_
_entity_poly.entity_id
_entity_poly.type
_entity_poly.pdbx_seq_one_letter_code
_entity_poly.pdbx_strand_id
1 'polypeptide(L)'
;MEHNQEKWRYGFRLFKPGTPRKVKVRSLVFFFILIAIMFFQAFYWLFANKVEPLVWGMPFSMFFIVLVIVIEFFVLLVLYFLEGADEKKGGEA
;
A
#
# COMPACT_ATOMS: atom_id res chain seq x y z
N MET A 1 -43.52 -1.16 21.85
CA MET A 1 -42.43 -0.35 22.40
C MET A 1 -41.15 -0.87 21.80
N GLU A 2 -40.54 -0.03 20.99
CA GLU A 2 -39.35 -0.29 20.18
C GLU A 2 -38.20 -0.77 21.07
N HIS A 3 -37.72 -1.99 20.84
CA HIS A 3 -36.46 -2.42 21.44
C HIS A 3 -35.60 -3.10 20.38
N ASN A 4 -34.50 -2.42 20.07
CA ASN A 4 -33.21 -3.03 19.73
C ASN A 4 -32.99 -3.50 18.28
N GLN A 5 -33.09 -2.60 17.30
CA GLN A 5 -32.61 -2.81 15.92
C GLN A 5 -31.15 -2.32 15.68
N GLU A 6 -30.40 -1.93 16.71
CA GLU A 6 -29.04 -1.37 16.56
C GLU A 6 -27.89 -2.38 16.64
N LYS A 7 -28.16 -3.69 16.62
CA LYS A 7 -27.15 -4.69 17.03
C LYS A 7 -26.11 -5.09 15.97
N TRP A 8 -26.18 -4.59 14.73
CA TRP A 8 -25.32 -5.08 13.64
C TRP A 8 -24.66 -4.01 12.75
N ARG A 9 -24.47 -2.78 13.24
CA ARG A 9 -23.86 -1.70 12.42
C ARG A 9 -22.33 -1.66 12.42
N TYR A 10 -21.67 -2.75 12.81
CA TYR A 10 -20.21 -2.91 12.83
C TYR A 10 -19.77 -4.15 12.05
N GLY A 11 -20.13 -4.22 10.77
CA GLY A 11 -19.48 -5.14 9.84
C GLY A 11 -18.12 -4.58 9.40
N PHE A 12 -17.13 -5.45 9.16
CA PHE A 12 -15.86 -5.07 8.54
C PHE A 12 -16.14 -4.49 7.15
N ARG A 13 -16.14 -3.15 7.04
CA ARG A 13 -16.38 -2.44 5.78
C ARG A 13 -15.05 -1.99 5.20
N LEU A 14 -14.53 -2.79 4.27
CA LEU A 14 -13.27 -2.51 3.58
C LEU A 14 -13.36 -1.29 2.64
N PHE A 15 -14.55 -1.00 2.11
CA PHE A 15 -14.80 0.13 1.23
C PHE A 15 -16.07 0.89 1.64
N LYS A 16 -16.07 2.22 1.47
CA LYS A 16 -17.29 3.04 1.65
C LYS A 16 -18.37 2.64 0.64
N PRO A 17 -19.66 2.54 1.05
CA PRO A 17 -20.74 2.32 0.10
C PRO A 17 -20.76 3.45 -0.94
N GLY A 18 -20.83 3.11 -2.24
CA GLY A 18 -20.78 4.08 -3.34
C GLY A 18 -19.41 4.26 -4.03
N THR A 19 -18.34 3.57 -3.61
CA THR A 19 -17.04 3.67 -4.32
C THR A 19 -17.14 3.07 -5.74
N PRO A 20 -16.64 3.77 -6.78
CA PRO A 20 -16.60 3.25 -8.14
C PRO A 20 -15.80 1.95 -8.23
N ARG A 21 -16.24 1.01 -9.09
CA ARG A 21 -15.57 -0.28 -9.29
C ARG A 21 -14.08 -0.11 -9.67
N LYS A 22 -13.76 0.92 -10.46
CA LYS A 22 -12.38 1.24 -10.87
C LYS A 22 -11.47 1.57 -9.68
N VAL A 23 -11.94 2.40 -8.74
CA VAL A 23 -11.19 2.79 -7.54
C VAL A 23 -10.96 1.60 -6.61
N LYS A 24 -11.97 0.72 -6.47
CA LYS A 24 -11.85 -0.52 -5.68
C LYS A 24 -10.80 -1.46 -6.24
N VAL A 25 -10.83 -1.74 -7.55
CA VAL A 25 -9.85 -2.62 -8.21
C VAL A 25 -8.45 -2.02 -8.07
N ARG A 26 -8.29 -0.72 -8.30
CA ARG A 26 -7.00 -0.04 -8.11
C ARG A 26 -6.49 -0.20 -6.68
N SER A 27 -7.32 0.09 -5.68
CA SER A 27 -6.93 -0.02 -4.26
C SER A 27 -6.49 -1.45 -3.90
N LEU A 28 -7.20 -2.47 -4.40
CA LEU A 28 -6.82 -3.88 -4.25
C LEU A 28 -5.47 -4.18 -4.91
N VAL A 29 -5.23 -3.69 -6.13
CA VAL A 29 -3.95 -3.87 -6.82
C VAL A 29 -2.80 -3.26 -6.02
N PHE A 30 -2.94 -2.02 -5.56
CA PHE A 30 -1.93 -1.37 -4.71
C PHE A 30 -1.71 -2.12 -3.39
N PHE A 31 -2.79 -2.60 -2.76
CA PHE A 31 -2.69 -3.42 -1.54
C PHE A 31 -1.87 -4.70 -1.76
N PHE A 32 -2.12 -5.43 -2.85
CA PHE A 32 -1.33 -6.62 -3.18
C PHE A 32 0.12 -6.30 -3.55
N ILE A 33 0.38 -5.17 -4.22
CA ILE A 33 1.74 -4.70 -4.51
C ILE A 33 2.51 -4.45 -3.20
N LEU A 34 1.90 -3.74 -2.24
CA LEU A 34 2.54 -3.47 -0.94
C LEU A 34 2.81 -4.76 -0.16
N ILE A 35 1.86 -5.71 -0.15
CA ILE A 35 2.09 -7.04 0.44
C ILE A 35 3.27 -7.74 -0.23
N ALA A 36 3.34 -7.72 -1.57
CA ALA A 36 4.44 -8.35 -2.29
C ALA A 36 5.79 -7.71 -1.96
N ILE A 37 5.85 -6.38 -1.83
CA ILE A 37 7.06 -5.65 -1.41
C ILE A 37 7.45 -6.05 0.01
N MET A 38 6.51 -6.08 0.96
CA MET A 38 6.78 -6.51 2.34
C MET A 38 7.28 -7.95 2.40
N PHE A 39 6.67 -8.85 1.63
CA PHE A 39 7.09 -10.25 1.57
C PHE A 39 8.49 -10.35 0.99
N PHE A 40 8.77 -9.66 -0.11
CA PHE A 40 10.09 -9.59 -0.72
C PHE A 40 11.16 -9.08 0.26
N GLN A 41 10.83 -8.05 1.04
CA GLN A 41 11.71 -7.53 2.08
C GLN A 41 11.96 -8.56 3.18
N ALA A 42 11.00 -9.42 3.54
CA ALA A 42 11.23 -10.50 4.51
C ALA A 42 12.28 -11.54 4.02
N PHE A 43 12.39 -11.72 2.70
CA PHE A 43 13.37 -12.62 2.09
C PHE A 43 14.69 -11.93 1.71
N TYR A 44 14.91 -10.66 2.07
CA TYR A 44 16.13 -9.93 1.70
C TYR A 44 17.41 -10.65 2.13
N TRP A 45 17.37 -11.35 3.27
CA TRP A 45 18.50 -12.09 3.83
C TRP A 45 18.97 -13.24 2.94
N LEU A 46 18.11 -13.82 2.09
CA LEU A 46 18.52 -14.88 1.16
C LEU A 46 19.55 -14.42 0.13
N PHE A 47 19.53 -13.13 -0.24
CA PHE A 47 20.36 -12.61 -1.33
C PHE A 47 21.32 -11.51 -0.88
N ALA A 48 20.97 -10.78 0.19
CA ALA A 48 21.73 -9.64 0.69
C ALA A 48 22.44 -9.92 2.03
N ASN A 49 22.64 -11.18 2.43
CA ASN A 49 23.43 -11.53 3.62
C ASN A 49 24.95 -11.46 3.37
N LYS A 50 25.42 -10.38 2.75
CA LYS A 50 26.85 -10.11 2.54
C LYS A 50 27.13 -8.65 2.82
N VAL A 51 28.21 -8.40 3.57
CA VAL A 51 28.67 -7.05 3.90
C VAL A 51 29.27 -6.36 2.66
N GLU A 52 29.91 -7.14 1.80
CA GLU A 52 30.45 -6.70 0.53
C GLU A 52 29.55 -7.12 -0.65
N PRO A 53 29.40 -6.28 -1.69
CA PRO A 53 30.11 -5.01 -1.91
C PRO A 53 29.54 -3.84 -1.08
N LEU A 54 30.39 -2.83 -0.83
CA LEU A 54 29.93 -1.54 -0.31
C LEU A 54 29.34 -0.71 -1.45
N VAL A 55 28.07 -0.33 -1.33
CA VAL A 55 27.38 0.54 -2.29
C VAL A 55 27.14 1.88 -1.62
N TRP A 56 27.62 2.97 -2.22
CA TRP A 56 27.54 4.33 -1.63
C TRP A 56 28.03 4.43 -0.18
N GLY A 57 29.07 3.66 0.17
CA GLY A 57 29.66 3.68 1.50
C GLY A 57 28.89 2.90 2.56
N MET A 58 27.86 2.14 2.18
CA MET A 58 27.15 1.25 3.10
C MET A 58 27.08 -0.20 2.61
N PRO A 59 26.95 -1.19 3.50
CA PRO A 59 26.86 -2.59 3.11
C PRO A 59 25.72 -2.80 2.11
N PHE A 60 25.91 -3.70 1.15
CA PHE A 60 24.89 -4.01 0.13
C PHE A 60 23.51 -4.31 0.74
N SER A 61 23.48 -4.99 1.89
CA SER A 61 22.27 -5.27 2.66
C SER A 61 21.50 -4.01 3.06
N MET A 62 22.19 -3.02 3.63
CA MET A 62 21.59 -1.75 4.04
C MET A 62 21.13 -0.95 2.83
N PHE A 63 21.95 -0.92 1.76
CA PHE A 63 21.57 -0.30 0.49
C PHE A 63 20.29 -0.88 -0.07
N PHE A 64 20.19 -2.20 -0.08
CA PHE A 64 19.03 -2.87 -0.61
C PHE A 64 17.75 -2.54 0.18
N ILE A 65 17.82 -2.55 1.51
CA ILE A 65 16.68 -2.19 2.37
C ILE A 65 16.23 -0.76 2.10
N VAL A 66 17.16 0.20 2.06
CA VAL A 66 16.85 1.60 1.79
C VAL A 66 16.22 1.77 0.41
N LEU A 67 16.76 1.09 -0.61
CA LEU A 67 16.22 1.13 -1.97
C LEU A 67 14.78 0.62 -2.02
N VAL A 68 14.47 -0.49 -1.32
CA VAL A 68 13.11 -1.05 -1.25
C VAL A 68 12.15 -0.08 -0.54
N ILE A 69 12.59 0.54 0.57
CA ILE A 69 11.78 1.56 1.29
C ILE A 69 11.47 2.75 0.38
N VAL A 70 12.45 3.22 -0.40
CA VAL A 70 12.24 4.32 -1.35
C VAL A 70 11.22 3.92 -2.41
N ILE A 71 11.30 2.70 -2.95
CA ILE A 71 10.31 2.19 -3.91
C ILE A 71 8.91 2.13 -3.29
N GLU A 72 8.78 1.63 -2.06
CA GLU A 72 7.50 1.58 -1.34
C GLU A 72 6.90 2.97 -1.17
N PHE A 73 7.72 3.95 -0.78
CA PHE A 73 7.31 5.34 -0.69
C PHE A 73 6.77 5.87 -2.03
N PHE A 74 7.43 5.58 -3.13
CA PHE A 74 6.94 5.98 -4.46
C PHE A 74 5.61 5.30 -4.83
N VAL A 75 5.42 4.02 -4.50
CA VAL A 75 4.15 3.31 -4.72
C VAL A 75 3.01 4.00 -3.96
N LEU A 76 3.25 4.35 -2.68
CA LEU A 76 2.28 5.09 -1.87
C LEU A 76 2.03 6.50 -2.39
N LEU A 77 3.08 7.19 -2.86
CA LEU A 77 2.98 8.53 -3.43
C LEU A 77 2.13 8.51 -4.72
N VAL A 78 2.32 7.51 -5.58
CA VAL A 78 1.48 7.33 -6.78
C VAL A 78 0.03 7.08 -6.39
N LEU A 79 -0.22 6.23 -5.38
CA LEU A 79 -1.57 6.01 -4.88
C LEU A 79 -2.20 7.31 -4.37
N TYR A 80 -1.46 8.10 -3.59
CA TYR A 80 -1.91 9.39 -3.05
C TYR A 80 -2.31 10.37 -4.16
N PHE A 81 -1.48 10.54 -5.19
CA PHE A 81 -1.80 11.41 -6.31
C PHE A 81 -3.00 10.91 -7.13
N LEU A 82 -3.13 9.60 -7.31
CA LEU A 82 -4.26 9.00 -8.03
C LEU A 82 -5.57 9.12 -7.25
N GLU A 83 -5.55 9.01 -5.92
CA GLU A 83 -6.70 9.26 -5.05
C GLU A 83 -7.15 10.72 -5.15
N GLY A 84 -6.21 11.67 -5.03
CA GLY A 84 -6.51 13.10 -5.16
C GLY A 84 -7.01 13.51 -6.56
N ALA A 85 -6.58 12.81 -7.60
CA ALA A 85 -7.07 13.04 -8.96
C ALA A 85 -8.53 12.56 -9.15
N ASP A 86 -8.92 11.47 -8.49
CA ASP A 86 -10.29 10.95 -8.57
C ASP A 86 -11.27 11.79 -7.75
N GLU A 87 -10.85 12.34 -6.60
CA GLU A 87 -11.69 13.26 -5.82
C GLU A 87 -12.06 14.52 -6.60
N LYS A 88 -11.11 15.07 -7.38
CA LYS A 88 -11.39 16.24 -8.24
C LYS A 88 -12.42 15.95 -9.33
N LYS A 89 -12.38 14.76 -9.95
CA LYS A 89 -13.34 14.36 -10.98
C LYS A 89 -14.75 14.07 -10.44
N GLY A 90 -14.88 13.77 -9.14
CA GLY A 90 -16.17 13.55 -8.48
C GLY A 90 -16.89 14.83 -8.05
N GLY A 91 -16.19 15.98 -8.01
CA GLY A 91 -16.76 17.28 -7.63
C GLY A 91 -17.22 18.16 -8.80
N GLU A 92 -17.00 17.72 -10.04
CA GLU A 92 -17.35 18.43 -11.28
C GLU A 92 -18.55 17.80 -12.02
N ALA A 93 -19.30 16.90 -11.37
CA ALA A 93 -20.44 16.18 -11.94
C ALA A 93 -21.76 16.49 -11.22
#